data_AF-L0J424-F1
#
_entry.id   AF-L0J424-F1
#
_cell.length_a   1.000
_cell.length_b   1.000
_cell.length_c   1.000
_cell.angle_alpha   90.00
_cell.angle_beta   90.00
_cell.angle_gamma   90.00
#
_symmetry.space_group_name_H-M   'P 1'
#
loop_
_entity.id
_entity.type
_entity.pdbx_description
1 polymer ?
#
loop_
_entity_poly.entity_id
_entity_poly.type
_entity_poly.pdbx_seq_one_letter_code
_entity_poly.pdbx_strand_id
1 'polypeptide(L)'
;MWSIPLGALAAGAAVSLAFASPAGADPGSYLKDVQPFYQNFSVEQLLSEGFRVCSVTQRGTTSSQAVQMVQDDIGASVTAAGDIVAAAVVKLC
;
A
#
# COMPACT_ATOMS: atom_id res chain seq x y z
N MET A 1 -10.98 -13.38 -50.94
CA MET A 1 -12.00 -13.11 -49.91
C MET A 1 -11.63 -13.94 -48.68
N TRP A 2 -11.45 -13.45 -47.45
CA TRP A 2 -11.64 -12.14 -46.83
C TRP A 2 -10.77 -12.10 -45.55
N SER A 3 -10.33 -10.90 -45.16
CA SER A 3 -9.40 -10.60 -44.07
C SER A 3 -9.95 -10.84 -42.67
N ILE A 4 -9.10 -11.23 -41.71
CA ILE A 4 -9.33 -11.08 -40.26
C ILE A 4 -8.25 -10.12 -39.73
N PRO A 5 -8.61 -8.99 -39.11
CA PRO A 5 -7.66 -7.94 -38.77
C PRO A 5 -6.80 -8.30 -37.55
N LEU A 6 -5.50 -8.01 -37.66
CA LEU A 6 -4.61 -7.77 -36.51
C LEU A 6 -5.18 -6.58 -35.72
N GLY A 7 -5.89 -6.85 -34.63
CA GLY A 7 -6.54 -5.81 -33.83
C GLY A 7 -6.65 -6.21 -32.37
N ALA A 8 -5.72 -5.72 -31.56
CA ALA A 8 -5.82 -5.52 -30.12
C ALA A 8 -6.16 -6.74 -29.24
N LEU A 9 -5.15 -7.59 -28.99
CA LEU A 9 -5.05 -8.29 -27.71
C LEU A 9 -4.24 -7.43 -26.74
N ALA A 10 -4.80 -6.29 -26.34
CA ALA A 10 -4.37 -5.57 -25.14
C ALA A 10 -5.12 -6.16 -23.93
N ALA A 11 -4.90 -7.44 -23.65
CA ALA A 11 -5.31 -8.03 -22.38
C ALA A 11 -4.17 -7.76 -21.39
N GLY A 12 -4.16 -6.56 -20.80
CA GLY A 12 -3.32 -6.26 -19.66
C GLY A 12 -3.66 -7.27 -18.57
N ALA A 13 -2.75 -8.21 -18.32
CA ALA A 13 -2.87 -9.13 -17.21
C ALA A 13 -2.88 -8.30 -15.92
N ALA A 14 -4.05 -8.10 -15.33
CA ALA A 14 -4.17 -7.73 -13.95
C ALA A 14 -3.58 -8.89 -13.15
N VAL A 15 -2.29 -8.78 -12.82
CA VAL A 15 -1.64 -9.72 -11.92
C VAL A 15 -2.23 -9.42 -10.55
N SER A 16 -3.35 -10.08 -10.24
CA SER A 16 -3.88 -10.16 -8.89
C SER A 16 -2.83 -10.91 -8.07
N LEU A 17 -1.84 -10.17 -7.56
CA LEU A 17 -0.96 -10.64 -6.51
C LEU A 17 -1.87 -10.88 -5.32
N ALA A 18 -2.35 -12.13 -5.20
CA ALA A 18 -2.98 -12.64 -4.01
C ALA A 18 -1.88 -12.69 -2.94
N PHE A 19 -1.54 -11.51 -2.41
CA PHE A 19 -0.82 -11.40 -1.16
C PHE A 19 -1.75 -12.04 -0.14
N ALA A 20 -1.46 -13.28 0.26
CA ALA A 20 -2.05 -13.82 1.47
C ALA A 20 -1.72 -12.80 2.55
N SER A 21 -2.75 -12.11 3.06
CA SER A 21 -2.57 -11.16 4.14
C SER A 21 -1.76 -11.84 5.23
N PRO A 22 -0.76 -11.18 5.84
CA PRO A 22 -0.06 -11.72 7.00
C PRO A 22 -1.09 -12.28 7.97
N ALA A 23 -0.85 -13.45 8.55
CA ALA A 23 -1.86 -14.15 9.36
C ALA A 23 -2.30 -13.37 10.62
N GLY A 24 -1.68 -12.21 10.91
CA GLY A 24 -2.09 -11.23 11.91
C GLY A 24 -2.41 -9.83 11.38
N ALA A 25 -2.44 -9.61 10.05
CA ALA A 25 -2.78 -8.31 9.50
C ALA A 25 -4.29 -8.06 9.60
N ASP A 26 -4.65 -6.92 10.18
CA ASP A 26 -6.01 -6.42 10.27
C ASP A 26 -6.16 -5.08 9.51
N PRO A 27 -6.40 -5.13 8.19
CA PRO A 27 -6.53 -3.94 7.34
C PRO A 27 -7.68 -3.02 7.77
N GLY A 28 -8.74 -3.61 8.33
CA GLY A 28 -9.91 -2.87 8.81
C GLY A 28 -9.57 -1.96 9.99
N SER A 29 -8.89 -2.48 11.01
CA SER A 29 -8.43 -1.70 12.15
C SER A 29 -7.38 -0.69 11.74
N TYR A 30 -6.47 -1.04 10.82
CA TYR A 30 -5.51 -0.10 10.27
C TYR A 30 -6.23 1.12 9.65
N LEU A 31 -7.15 0.89 8.72
CA LEU A 31 -7.89 1.97 8.05
C LEU A 31 -8.74 2.78 9.02
N LYS A 32 -9.31 2.14 10.04
CA LYS A 32 -10.07 2.84 11.08
C LYS A 32 -9.21 3.85 11.85
N ASP A 33 -7.91 3.57 12.00
CA ASP A 33 -6.97 4.43 12.71
C ASP A 33 -6.43 5.56 11.82
N VAL A 34 -6.25 5.35 10.51
CA VAL A 34 -5.59 6.33 9.60
C VAL A 34 -6.54 7.08 8.66
N GLN A 35 -7.54 6.42 8.07
CA GLN A 35 -8.44 7.00 7.07
C GLN A 35 -9.19 8.26 7.55
N PRO A 36 -9.72 8.35 8.79
CA PRO A 36 -10.47 9.53 9.22
C PRO A 36 -9.61 10.79 9.30
N PHE A 37 -8.30 10.64 9.50
CA PHE A 37 -7.36 11.75 9.64
C PHE A 37 -6.69 12.16 8.32
N TYR A 38 -6.51 11.21 7.39
CA TYR A 38 -5.86 11.46 6.10
C TYR A 38 -6.80 11.17 4.92
N GLN A 39 -7.95 11.86 4.91
CA GLN A 39 -8.99 11.74 3.88
C GLN A 39 -8.54 12.17 2.48
N ASN A 40 -7.40 12.85 2.38
CA ASN A 40 -6.76 13.21 1.12
C ASN A 40 -6.09 12.02 0.41
N PHE A 41 -5.93 10.88 1.10
CA PHE A 41 -5.45 9.63 0.51
C PHE A 41 -6.58 8.65 0.30
N SER A 42 -6.51 7.91 -0.82
CA SER A 42 -7.46 6.82 -1.04
C SER A 42 -7.19 5.67 -0.08
N VAL A 43 -8.23 4.87 0.18
CA VAL A 43 -8.14 3.62 0.96
C VAL A 43 -7.04 2.72 0.40
N GLU A 44 -6.98 2.58 -0.92
CA GLU A 44 -5.96 1.77 -1.61
C GLU A 44 -4.54 2.31 -1.43
N GLN A 45 -4.34 3.64 -1.47
CA GLN A 45 -3.02 4.22 -1.20
C GLN A 45 -2.56 3.91 0.22
N LEU A 46 -3.44 4.09 1.21
CA LEU A 46 -3.12 3.82 2.61
C LEU A 46 -2.80 2.35 2.85
N LEU A 47 -3.61 1.43 2.30
CA LEU A 47 -3.35 0.00 2.43
C LEU A 47 -2.07 -0.43 1.72
N SER A 48 -1.88 0.00 0.47
CA SER A 48 -0.69 -0.32 -0.31
C SER A 48 0.57 0.12 0.44
N GLU A 49 0.57 1.35 0.94
CA GLU A 49 1.71 1.90 1.66
C GLU A 49 1.91 1.23 3.02
N GLY A 50 0.84 0.96 3.77
CA GLY A 50 0.91 0.23 5.03
C GLY A 50 1.50 -1.18 4.88
N PHE A 51 1.09 -1.94 3.85
CA PHE A 51 1.67 -3.25 3.57
C PHE A 51 3.12 -3.17 3.11
N ARG A 52 3.48 -2.13 2.34
CA ARG A 52 4.85 -1.87 1.92
C ARG A 52 5.76 -1.57 3.10
N VAL A 53 5.33 -0.67 3.99
CA VAL A 53 5.99 -0.38 5.28
C VAL A 53 6.19 -1.66 6.07
N CYS A 54 5.21 -2.56 6.08
CA CYS A 54 5.40 -3.80 6.77
C CYS A 54 6.51 -4.67 6.15
N SER A 55 6.43 -4.88 4.84
CA SER A 55 7.39 -5.73 4.11
C SER A 55 8.83 -5.25 4.28
N VAL A 56 9.06 -3.94 4.23
CA VAL A 56 10.40 -3.35 4.36
C VAL A 56 10.88 -3.32 5.81
N THR A 57 9.99 -3.17 6.79
CA THR A 57 10.33 -3.23 8.21
C THR A 57 10.78 -4.65 8.60
N GLN A 58 10.08 -5.68 8.12
CA GLN A 58 10.50 -7.08 8.29
C GLN A 58 11.89 -7.38 7.69
N ARG A 59 12.34 -6.57 6.73
CA ARG A 59 13.67 -6.66 6.10
C ARG A 59 14.74 -5.82 6.80
N GLY A 60 14.42 -5.21 7.94
CA GLY A 60 15.36 -4.42 8.74
C GLY A 60 15.41 -2.93 8.39
N THR A 61 14.42 -2.41 7.64
CA THR A 61 14.32 -0.96 7.39
C THR A 61 13.98 -0.23 8.68
N THR A 62 14.68 0.88 8.97
CA THR A 62 14.41 1.69 10.15
C THR A 62 13.13 2.51 9.98
N SER A 63 12.51 2.91 11.10
CA SER A 63 11.30 3.74 11.08
C SER A 63 11.49 5.07 10.34
N SER A 64 12.67 5.69 10.45
CA SER A 64 13.00 6.93 9.72
C SER A 64 13.02 6.73 8.20
N GLN A 65 13.57 5.61 7.73
CA GLN A 65 13.60 5.27 6.31
C GLN A 65 12.20 4.91 5.80
N ALA A 66 11.39 4.21 6.60
CA ALA A 66 10.00 3.92 6.28
C ALA A 66 9.15 5.20 6.21
N VAL A 67 9.37 6.17 7.11
CA VAL A 67 8.68 7.46 7.07
C VAL A 67 9.08 8.27 5.83
N GLN A 68 10.35 8.31 5.44
CA GLN A 68 10.77 8.96 4.19
C GLN A 68 10.10 8.31 2.97
N MET A 69 10.11 6.99 2.92
CA MET A 69 9.44 6.21 1.88
C MET A 69 7.95 6.57 1.73
N VAL A 70 7.18 6.61 2.81
CA VAL A 70 5.76 6.99 2.75
C VAL A 70 5.57 8.42 2.25
N GLN A 71 6.45 9.34 2.63
CA GLN A 71 6.40 10.72 2.12
C GLN A 71 6.65 10.75 0.61
N ASP A 72 7.65 9.99 0.14
CA ASP A 72 8.04 9.96 -1.27
C ASP A 72 7.00 9.26 -2.15
N ASP A 73 6.36 8.18 -1.67
CA ASP A 73 5.44 7.36 -2.44
C ASP A 73 4.06 8.01 -2.63
N ILE A 74 3.49 8.59 -1.56
CA ILE A 74 2.13 9.14 -1.58
C ILE A 74 2.07 10.65 -1.33
N GLY A 75 3.21 11.34 -1.15
CA GLY A 75 3.24 12.77 -0.88
C GLY A 75 2.72 13.14 0.52
N ALA A 76 2.85 12.22 1.48
CA ALA A 76 2.45 12.46 2.86
C ALA A 76 3.32 13.51 3.56
N SER A 77 2.73 14.28 4.47
CA SER A 77 3.49 15.07 5.43
C SER A 77 4.25 14.16 6.40
N VAL A 78 5.35 14.61 6.98
CA VAL A 78 6.13 13.85 8.00
C VAL A 78 5.23 13.27 9.09
N THR A 79 4.29 14.06 9.62
CA THR A 79 3.32 13.60 10.63
C THR A 79 2.46 12.46 10.12
N ALA A 80 1.83 12.65 8.95
CA ALA A 80 0.97 11.64 8.34
C ALA A 80 1.75 10.34 8.05
N ALA A 81 2.96 10.46 7.51
CA ALA A 81 3.83 9.33 7.26
C ALA A 81 4.24 8.59 8.54
N GLY A 82 4.53 9.32 9.62
CA GLY A 82 4.79 8.75 10.94
C GLY A 82 3.63 7.93 11.47
N ASP A 83 2.42 8.48 11.41
CA ASP A 83 1.20 7.82 11.87
C ASP A 83 0.86 6.57 11.02
N ILE A 84 1.01 6.67 9.69
CA ILE A 84 0.87 5.55 8.75
C ILE A 84 1.84 4.42 9.10
N VAL A 85 3.12 4.75 9.34
CA VAL A 85 4.15 3.76 9.67
C VAL A 85 3.88 3.11 11.02
N ALA A 86 3.54 3.89 12.04
CA ALA A 86 3.23 3.37 13.37
C ALA A 86 2.02 2.43 13.35
N ALA A 87 0.93 2.82 12.68
CA ALA A 87 -0.27 2.00 12.53
C ALA A 87 0.02 0.72 11.73
N ALA A 88 0.81 0.81 10.65
CA ALA A 88 1.17 -0.33 9.82
C ALA A 88 1.96 -1.39 10.59
N VAL A 89 2.96 -0.97 11.37
CA VAL A 89 3.78 -1.90 12.18
C VAL A 89 2.93 -2.62 13.24
N VAL A 90 1.94 -1.94 13.83
CA VAL A 90 1.08 -2.52 14.87
C VAL A 90 -0.02 -3.41 14.30
N LYS A 91 -0.61 -3.03 13.16
CA LYS A 91 -1.84 -3.66 12.65
C LYS A 91 -1.61 -4.57 11.44
N LEU A 92 -0.49 -4.48 10.73
CA LEU A 92 -0.29 -5.16 9.45
C LEU A 92 0.88 -6.16 9.39
N CYS A 93 1.70 -6.32 10.44
CA CYS A 93 3.00 -7.03 10.34
C CYS A 93 3.20 -8.49 10.77
#